data_AF-X1SDH2-F1
#
_entry.id   AF-X1SDH2-F1
#
_cell.length_a   1.000
_cell.length_b   1.000
_cell.length_c   1.000
_cell.angle_alpha   90.00
_cell.angle_beta   90.00
_cell.angle_gamma   90.00
#
_symmetry.space_group_name_H-M   'P 1'
#
loop_
_entity.id
_entity.type
_entity.pdbx_description
1 polymer ?
#
loop_
_entity_poly.entity_id
_entity_poly.type
_entity_poly.pdbx_seq_one_letter_code
_entity_poly.pdbx_strand_id
1 'polypeptide(L)'
;MVNNQATAIDKKLHPNAEDKIREYTDDFATSLVLQSKMLAFREKADVVLSTHVDEALDVIAFRRQEAWAQGISKIVGGALFGAFIPGFLSALPTGDIRAIVIYTALGFVGMFLVFLGIRWQGRYVA
;
A
#
# COMPACT_ATOMS: atom_id res chain seq x y z
N MET A 1 19.22 -11.84 30.32
CA MET A 1 18.53 -11.43 29.08
C MET A 1 18.39 -9.91 29.12
N VAL A 2 19.12 -9.19 28.25
CA VAL A 2 19.01 -7.73 28.17
C VAL A 2 17.62 -7.42 27.62
N ASN A 3 16.79 -6.75 28.41
CA ASN A 3 15.44 -6.40 28.04
C ASN A 3 15.49 -5.20 27.09
N ASN A 4 15.68 -5.46 25.79
CA ASN A 4 15.84 -4.46 24.74
C ASN A 4 14.68 -3.44 24.67
N GLN A 5 13.50 -3.78 25.21
CA GLN A 5 12.37 -2.85 25.29
C GLN A 5 12.60 -1.74 26.33
N ALA A 6 13.20 -2.05 27.48
CA ALA A 6 13.50 -1.06 28.51
C ALA A 6 14.59 -0.06 28.05
N THR A 7 15.58 -0.54 27.29
CA THR A 7 16.63 0.30 26.70
C THR A 7 16.12 1.16 25.54
N ALA A 8 15.05 0.75 24.85
CA ALA A 8 14.43 1.55 23.79
C ALA A 8 13.60 2.73 24.36
N ILE A 9 12.98 2.55 25.53
CA ILE A 9 12.19 3.59 26.21
C ILE A 9 13.09 4.71 26.77
N ASP A 10 14.31 4.39 27.22
CA ASP A 10 15.26 5.36 27.79
C ASP A 10 16.03 6.18 26.73
N LYS A 11 15.83 5.88 25.43
CA LYS A 11 16.49 6.61 24.37
C LYS A 11 15.83 7.97 24.20
N LYS A 12 16.52 9.04 24.62
CA LYS A 12 16.06 10.43 24.43
C LYS A 12 15.60 10.65 23.00
N LEU A 13 14.31 10.96 22.84
CA LEU A 13 13.77 11.39 21.57
C LEU A 13 14.35 12.75 21.21
N HIS A 14 14.73 12.91 19.95
CA HIS A 14 14.98 14.23 19.40
C HIS A 14 13.66 15.02 19.40
N PRO A 15 13.63 16.34 19.68
CA PRO A 15 12.39 17.12 19.72
C PRO A 15 11.53 16.95 18.46
N ASN A 16 12.15 17.05 17.27
CA ASN A 16 11.46 16.81 15.99
C ASN A 16 10.86 15.40 15.84
N ALA A 17 11.40 14.39 16.54
CA ALA A 17 10.84 13.05 16.55
C ALA A 17 9.66 12.94 17.52
N GLU A 18 9.69 13.67 18.64
CA GLU A 18 8.57 13.76 19.59
C GLU A 18 7.35 14.43 18.93
N ASP A 19 7.56 15.54 18.22
CA ASP A 19 6.49 16.25 17.51
C ASP A 19 5.83 15.34 16.46
N LYS A 20 6.64 14.61 15.67
CA LYS A 20 6.13 13.64 14.69
C LYS A 20 5.40 12.46 15.32
N ILE A 21 5.85 11.98 16.48
CA ILE A 21 5.18 10.87 17.16
C ILE A 21 3.82 11.32 17.70
N ARG A 22 3.71 12.54 18.23
CA ARG A 22 2.41 13.11 18.64
C ARG A 22 1.47 13.24 17.45
N GLU A 23 1.95 13.84 16.36
CA GLU A 23 1.17 13.96 15.11
C GLU A 23 0.64 12.61 14.62
N TYR A 24 1.51 11.59 14.52
CA TYR A 24 1.08 10.25 14.10
C TYR A 24 0.13 9.56 15.10
N THR A 25 0.28 9.84 16.39
CA THR A 25 -0.61 9.28 17.41
C THR A 25 -2.00 9.90 17.31
N ASP A 26 -2.09 11.21 17.10
CA ASP A 26 -3.34 11.94 16.95
C ASP A 26 -4.07 11.53 15.66
N ASP A 27 -3.35 11.41 14.54
CA ASP A 27 -3.89 10.93 13.27
C ASP A 27 -4.39 9.49 13.38
N PHE A 28 -3.63 8.63 14.06
CA PHE A 28 -4.01 7.24 14.28
C PHE A 28 -5.25 7.13 15.17
N ALA A 29 -5.29 7.87 16.29
CA ALA A 29 -6.43 7.88 17.19
C ALA A 29 -7.70 8.37 16.47
N THR A 30 -7.58 9.43 15.67
CA THR A 30 -8.69 9.96 14.86
C THR A 30 -9.19 8.91 13.85
N SER A 31 -8.26 8.26 13.15
CA SER A 31 -8.58 7.20 12.18
C SER A 31 -9.26 6.00 12.85
N LEU A 32 -8.77 5.58 14.01
CA LEU A 32 -9.31 4.47 14.78
C LEU A 32 -10.74 4.76 15.25
N VAL A 33 -10.99 5.94 15.80
CA VAL A 33 -12.32 6.37 16.23
C VAL A 33 -13.29 6.44 15.04
N LEU A 34 -12.85 6.98 13.90
CA LEU A 34 -13.68 7.06 12.71
C LEU A 34 -14.03 5.68 12.17
N GLN A 35 -13.04 4.79 12.05
CA GLN A 35 -13.22 3.44 11.51
C GLN A 35 -14.12 2.57 12.40
N SER A 36 -13.97 2.67 13.73
CA SER A 36 -14.81 1.96 14.69
C SER A 36 -16.26 2.48 14.69
N LYS A 37 -16.48 3.79 14.52
CA LYS A 37 -17.82 4.36 14.32
C LYS A 37 -18.46 3.90 13.00
N MET A 38 -17.68 3.82 11.92
CA MET A 38 -18.18 3.32 10.63
C MET A 38 -18.59 1.85 10.71
N LEU A 39 -17.82 1.01 11.42
CA LEU A 39 -18.15 -0.39 11.68
C LEU A 39 -19.46 -0.50 12.48
N ALA A 40 -19.57 0.23 13.60
CA ALA A 40 -20.79 0.25 14.40
C ALA A 40 -22.02 0.71 13.57
N PHE A 41 -21.85 1.74 12.73
CA PHE A 41 -22.91 2.22 11.84
C PHE A 41 -23.33 1.15 10.81
N ARG A 42 -22.36 0.45 10.21
CA ARG A 42 -22.61 -0.61 9.24
C ARG A 42 -23.38 -1.78 9.86
N GLU A 43 -23.09 -2.09 11.11
CA GLU A 43 -23.77 -3.15 11.88
C GLU A 43 -25.07 -2.69 12.52
N LYS A 44 -25.45 -1.41 12.37
CA LYS A 44 -26.61 -0.79 13.01
C LYS A 44 -26.57 -0.90 14.54
N ALA A 45 -25.38 -0.86 15.11
CA ALA A 45 -25.19 -0.84 16.56
C ALA A 45 -25.43 0.58 17.10
N ASP A 46 -26.17 0.68 18.20
CA ASP A 46 -26.46 1.97 18.86
C ASP A 46 -25.23 2.57 19.57
N VAL A 47 -24.25 1.73 19.89
CA VAL A 47 -23.02 2.12 20.60
C VAL A 47 -21.79 1.46 19.98
N VAL A 48 -20.64 2.13 20.10
CA VAL A 48 -19.35 1.56 19.70
C VAL A 48 -18.88 0.60 20.80
N LEU A 49 -19.01 -0.71 20.55
CA LEU A 49 -18.41 -1.75 21.38
C LEU A 49 -16.89 -1.89 21.15
N SER A 50 -16.21 -2.53 22.11
CA SER A 50 -14.78 -2.84 22.00
C SER A 50 -14.45 -3.70 20.78
N THR A 51 -15.38 -4.58 20.37
CA THR A 51 -15.24 -5.40 19.16
C THR A 51 -15.07 -4.57 17.89
N HIS A 52 -15.77 -3.45 17.76
CA HIS A 52 -15.61 -2.55 16.61
C HIS A 52 -14.27 -1.81 16.63
N VAL A 53 -13.66 -1.63 17.81
CA VAL A 53 -12.33 -1.03 17.94
C VAL A 53 -11.26 -2.05 17.54
N ASP A 54 -11.40 -3.30 17.98
CA ASP A 54 -10.49 -4.39 17.60
C ASP A 54 -10.54 -4.63 16.08
N GLU A 55 -11.73 -4.68 15.49
CA GLU A 55 -11.86 -4.85 14.04
C GLU A 55 -11.39 -3.59 13.27
N ALA A 56 -11.58 -2.39 13.83
CA ALA A 56 -11.02 -1.19 13.24
C ALA A 56 -9.48 -1.19 13.23
N LEU A 57 -8.84 -1.73 14.27
CA LEU A 57 -7.39 -1.91 14.30
C LEU A 57 -6.91 -2.83 13.17
N ASP A 58 -7.59 -3.95 12.97
CA ASP A 58 -7.27 -4.90 11.90
C ASP A 58 -7.45 -4.26 10.52
N VAL A 59 -8.52 -3.48 10.31
CA VAL A 59 -8.75 -2.75 9.05
C VAL A 59 -7.65 -1.71 8.79
N ILE A 60 -7.23 -0.96 9.81
CA ILE A 60 -6.18 0.04 9.67
C ILE A 60 -4.82 -0.62 9.37
N ALA A 61 -4.52 -1.74 10.05
CA ALA A 61 -3.31 -2.52 9.80
C ALA A 61 -3.28 -3.07 8.36
N PHE A 62 -4.40 -3.61 7.88
CA PHE A 62 -4.52 -4.16 6.54
C PHE A 62 -4.39 -3.09 5.45
N ARG A 63 -5.05 -1.94 5.59
CA ARG A 63 -4.93 -0.81 4.65
C ARG A 63 -3.49 -0.33 4.49
N ARG A 64 -2.70 -0.33 5.58
CA ARG A 64 -1.28 0.06 5.53
C ARG A 64 -0.45 -0.91 4.69
N GLN A 65 -0.73 -2.21 4.80
CA GLN A 65 -0.03 -3.24 4.02
C GLN A 65 -0.41 -3.16 2.53
N GLU A 66 -1.68 -2.91 2.21
CA GLU A 66 -2.14 -2.72 0.83
C GLU A 66 -1.54 -1.48 0.17
N ALA A 67 -1.47 -0.35 0.89
CA ALA A 67 -0.84 0.87 0.37
C ALA A 67 0.61 0.64 -0.06
N TRP A 68 1.34 -0.21 0.66
CA TRP A 68 2.72 -0.58 0.32
C TRP A 68 2.77 -1.47 -0.92
N ALA A 69 1.92 -2.49 -1.00
CA ALA A 69 1.79 -3.35 -2.18
C ALA A 69 1.37 -2.56 -3.44
N GLN A 70 0.51 -1.55 -3.28
CA GLN A 70 0.10 -0.63 -4.35
C GLN A 70 1.24 0.28 -4.80
N GLY A 71 2.07 0.77 -3.88
CA GLY A 71 3.27 1.55 -4.22
C GLY A 71 4.25 0.73 -5.05
N ILE A 72 4.48 -0.52 -4.66
CA ILE A 72 5.38 -1.44 -5.36
C ILE A 72 4.86 -1.77 -6.76
N SER A 73 3.57 -2.09 -6.90
CA SER A 73 3.01 -2.42 -8.22
C SER A 73 3.08 -1.26 -9.21
N LYS A 74 2.92 -0.02 -8.73
CA LYS A 74 3.08 1.20 -9.56
C LYS A 74 4.54 1.40 -10.00
N ILE A 75 5.50 1.23 -9.10
CA ILE A 75 6.93 1.39 -9.40
C ILE A 75 7.39 0.29 -10.37
N VAL A 76 7.08 -0.97 -10.07
CA VAL A 76 7.48 -2.13 -10.89
C VAL A 76 6.76 -2.10 -12.23
N GLY A 77 5.45 -1.84 -12.26
CA GLY A 77 4.68 -1.73 -13.50
C GLY A 77 5.16 -0.59 -14.40
N GLY A 78 5.45 0.58 -13.82
CA GLY A 78 6.01 1.71 -14.55
C GLY A 78 7.41 1.44 -15.11
N ALA A 79 8.29 0.80 -14.33
CA ALA A 79 9.62 0.42 -14.77
C ALA A 79 9.59 -0.64 -15.90
N LEU A 80 8.74 -1.65 -15.77
CA LEU A 80 8.57 -2.69 -16.80
C LEU A 80 7.98 -2.13 -18.09
N PHE A 81 7.00 -1.23 -18.01
CA PHE A 81 6.44 -0.56 -19.19
C PHE A 81 7.44 0.39 -19.84
N GLY A 82 8.23 1.13 -19.05
CA GLY A 82 9.29 2.00 -19.55
C GLY A 82 10.42 1.24 -20.24
N ALA A 83 10.79 0.05 -19.74
CA ALA A 83 11.80 -0.81 -20.34
C ALA A 83 11.30 -1.56 -21.59
N PHE A 84 9.98 -1.71 -21.76
CA PHE A 84 9.37 -2.34 -22.93
C PHE A 84 9.55 -1.51 -24.21
N ILE A 85 9.34 -0.19 -24.15
CA ILE A 85 9.35 0.68 -25.35
C ILE A 85 10.70 0.61 -26.11
N PRO A 86 11.88 0.71 -25.46
CA PRO A 86 13.17 0.62 -26.13
C PRO A 86 13.51 -0.80 -26.63
N GLY A 87 13.10 -1.83 -25.88
CA GLY A 87 13.32 -3.23 -26.25
C GLY A 87 12.50 -3.65 -27.48
N PHE A 88 11.26 -3.15 -27.57
CA PHE A 88 10.40 -3.37 -28.73
C PHE A 88 10.92 -2.63 -29.98
N LEU A 89 11.35 -1.37 -29.85
CA LEU A 89 11.91 -0.61 -30.98
C LEU A 89 13.20 -1.20 -31.54
N SER A 90 14.04 -1.80 -30.68
CA SER A 90 15.32 -2.41 -31.08
C SER A 90 15.16 -3.81 -31.69
N ALA A 91 14.08 -4.54 -31.37
CA ALA A 91 13.77 -5.86 -31.92
C ALA A 91 13.09 -5.82 -33.32
N LEU A 92 12.42 -4.71 -33.66
CA LEU A 92 11.79 -4.52 -34.98
C LEU A 92 12.77 -4.56 -36.16
N PRO A 93 13.93 -3.86 -36.15
CA PRO A 93 14.88 -3.89 -37.25
C PRO A 93 15.69 -5.19 -37.35
N THR A 94 15.71 -6.02 -36.30
CA THR A 94 16.45 -7.30 -36.29
C THR A 94 15.67 -8.46 -36.93
N GLY A 95 14.35 -8.33 -37.10
CA GLY A 95 13.50 -9.36 -37.71
C GLY A 95 13.36 -10.65 -36.88
N ASP A 96 13.89 -10.68 -35.66
CA ASP A 96 13.82 -11.85 -34.80
C ASP A 96 12.44 -11.93 -34.12
N ILE A 97 11.58 -12.74 -34.71
CA ILE A 97 10.21 -12.98 -34.27
C ILE A 97 10.17 -13.41 -32.79
N ARG A 98 11.19 -14.13 -32.29
CA ARG A 98 11.22 -14.58 -30.89
C ARG A 98 11.41 -13.42 -29.92
N ALA A 99 12.30 -12.49 -30.25
CA ALA A 99 12.53 -11.28 -29.44
C ALA A 99 11.26 -10.41 -29.41
N ILE A 100 10.61 -10.22 -30.56
CA ILE A 100 9.37 -9.44 -30.67
C ILE A 100 8.25 -10.04 -29.80
N VAL A 101 8.09 -11.36 -29.80
CA VAL A 101 7.08 -12.04 -28.96
C VAL A 101 7.39 -11.88 -27.47
N ILE A 102 8.64 -12.03 -27.06
CA ILE A 102 9.06 -11.88 -25.65
C ILE A 102 8.82 -10.43 -25.18
N TYR A 103 9.25 -9.44 -25.95
CA TYR A 103 9.05 -8.04 -25.58
C TYR A 103 7.58 -7.66 -25.57
N THR A 104 6.79 -8.11 -26.55
CA THR A 104 5.33 -7.88 -26.58
C THR A 104 4.64 -8.52 -25.37
N ALA A 105 4.99 -9.75 -25.00
CA ALA A 105 4.47 -10.40 -23.81
C ALA A 105 4.86 -9.64 -22.53
N LEU A 106 6.10 -9.14 -22.45
CA LEU A 106 6.55 -8.31 -21.34
C LEU A 106 5.76 -7.00 -21.24
N GLY A 107 5.48 -6.35 -22.37
CA GLY A 107 4.68 -5.13 -22.46
C GLY A 107 3.23 -5.35 -22.01
N PHE A 108 2.61 -6.45 -22.45
CA PHE A 108 1.26 -6.83 -22.00
C PHE A 108 1.22 -7.17 -20.51
N VAL A 109 2.22 -7.87 -19.98
CA VAL A 109 2.33 -8.16 -18.53
C VAL A 109 2.52 -6.88 -17.73
N GLY A 110 3.38 -5.96 -18.19
CA GLY A 110 3.56 -4.64 -17.58
C GLY A 110 2.27 -3.80 -17.59
N MET A 111 1.58 -3.76 -18.73
CA MET A 111 0.30 -3.06 -18.86
C MET A 111 -0.79 -3.69 -17.98
N PHE A 112 -0.82 -5.02 -17.88
CA PHE A 112 -1.75 -5.74 -17.02
C PHE A 112 -1.47 -5.50 -15.53
N LEU A 113 -0.21 -5.41 -15.12
CA LEU A 113 0.19 -5.06 -13.75
C LEU A 113 -0.22 -3.63 -13.38
N VAL A 114 0.00 -2.67 -14.28
CA VAL A 114 -0.46 -1.28 -14.08
C VAL A 114 -1.98 -1.22 -14.01
N PHE A 115 -2.66 -1.93 -14.91
CA PHE A 115 -4.12 -1.97 -14.94
C PHE A 115 -4.72 -2.63 -13.68
N LEU A 116 -4.13 -3.72 -13.18
CA LEU A 116 -4.50 -4.32 -11.90
C LEU A 116 -4.27 -3.36 -10.73
N GLY A 117 -3.14 -2.65 -10.72
CA GLY A 117 -2.84 -1.63 -9.71
C GLY A 117 -3.87 -0.50 -9.68
N ILE A 118 -4.40 -0.09 -10.85
CA ILE A 118 -5.45 0.94 -10.95
C ILE A 118 -6.84 0.36 -10.64
N ARG A 119 -7.17 -0.86 -11.09
CA ARG A 119 -8.50 -1.46 -10.90
C ARG A 119 -8.78 -1.83 -9.44
N TRP A 120 -7.77 -2.19 -8.66
CA TRP A 120 -7.90 -2.32 -7.21
C TRP A 120 -8.22 -0.98 -6.52
N GLN A 121 -7.82 0.15 -7.10
CA GLN A 121 -8.14 1.49 -6.60
C GLN A 121 -9.64 1.85 -6.77
N GLY A 122 -10.34 1.26 -7.75
CA GLY A 122 -11.74 1.58 -8.07
C GLY A 122 -12.82 0.76 -7.35
N ARG A 123 -12.46 -0.34 -6.66
CA ARG A 123 -13.43 -1.22 -5.97
C ARG A 123 -13.70 -0.86 -4.50
N TYR A 124 -13.00 0.13 -3.95
CA TYR A 124 -13.13 0.54 -2.54
C TYR A 124 -13.49 2.02 -2.35
N VAL A 125 -13.90 2.70 -3.43
CA VAL A 125 -14.52 4.05 -3.40
C VAL A 125 -16.04 3.98 -3.65
N ALA A 126 -16.59 2.76 -3.80
CA ALA A 126 -18.03 2.50 -3.90
C ALA A 126 -18.52 1.70 -2.70
#